data_AF-A0A970GGL3-F1
#
_entry.id   AF-A0A970GGL3-F1
#
_cell.length_a   1.000
_cell.length_b   1.000
_cell.length_c   1.000
_cell.angle_alpha   90.00
_cell.angle_beta   90.00
_cell.angle_gamma   90.00
#
_symmetry.space_group_name_H-M   'P 1'
#
loop_
_entity.id
_entity.type
_entity.pdbx_description
1 polymer ?
#
loop_
_entity_poly.entity_id
_entity_poly.type
_entity_poly.pdbx_seq_one_letter_code
_entity_poly.pdbx_strand_id
1 'polypeptide(L)'
;TNLPEPPHDNTYLHWLYGNRREVRNAAKRSVNPHLSFMTNNFMIPKSILQRIPFNENIKGYGHEDTLLGYELMKNKVPVKHIDNPLLHIGLQDNRDFLDKSREGVKNLAFINNYLDNGADLAKMVRLLKAYRILRRFGLCGPFASTFEWIRKPLEANLMGKKPKLQYFDLYKLGYFCLNRHQA
;
A
#
# COMPACT_ATOMS: atom_id res chain seq x y z
N THR A 1 3.56 -22.53 5.10
CA THR A 1 2.69 -21.54 5.75
C THR A 1 1.29 -22.07 5.74
N ASN A 2 0.75 -22.45 6.89
CA ASN A 2 -0.68 -22.77 7.05
C ASN A 2 -1.44 -21.46 6.90
N LEU A 3 -1.89 -21.17 5.68
CA LEU A 3 -2.78 -20.04 5.46
C LEU A 3 -4.14 -20.41 6.07
N PRO A 4 -4.78 -19.50 6.82
CA PRO A 4 -6.10 -19.79 7.36
C PRO A 4 -7.09 -20.06 6.21
N GLU A 5 -8.06 -20.95 6.45
CA GLU A 5 -9.18 -21.20 5.53
C GLU A 5 -9.88 -19.89 5.13
N PRO A 6 -10.38 -19.77 3.89
CA PRO A 6 -11.11 -18.59 3.46
C PRO A 6 -12.37 -18.38 4.32
N PRO A 7 -12.57 -17.18 4.90
CA PRO A 7 -13.80 -16.88 5.63
C PRO A 7 -14.98 -16.77 4.65
N HIS A 8 -16.17 -17.12 5.12
CA HIS A 8 -17.43 -17.01 4.35
C HIS A 8 -18.25 -15.77 4.73
N ASP A 9 -17.64 -14.79 5.38
CA ASP A 9 -18.26 -13.58 5.89
C ASP A 9 -17.72 -12.30 5.19
N ASN A 10 -18.07 -11.15 5.76
CA ASN A 10 -17.68 -9.84 5.24
C ASN A 10 -16.20 -9.51 5.46
N THR A 11 -15.34 -10.44 5.87
CA THR A 11 -13.90 -10.22 6.00
C THR A 11 -13.09 -10.83 4.84
N TYR A 12 -13.76 -11.50 3.90
CA TYR A 12 -13.13 -12.24 2.81
C TYR A 12 -12.25 -11.39 1.89
N LEU A 13 -12.58 -10.11 1.63
CA LEU A 13 -11.70 -9.24 0.82
C LEU A 13 -10.33 -9.06 1.48
N HIS A 14 -10.32 -8.79 2.79
CA HIS A 14 -9.08 -8.60 3.54
C HIS A 14 -8.27 -9.90 3.57
N TRP A 15 -8.92 -11.04 3.84
CA TRP A 15 -8.25 -12.35 3.76
C TRP A 15 -7.63 -12.60 2.38
N LEU A 16 -8.41 -12.37 1.31
CA LEU A 16 -7.98 -12.59 -0.06
C LEU A 16 -6.78 -11.70 -0.41
N TYR A 17 -6.82 -10.43 0.00
CA TYR A 17 -5.72 -9.50 -0.20
C TYR A 17 -4.46 -9.91 0.57
N GLY A 18 -4.59 -10.17 1.88
CA GLY A 18 -3.47 -10.56 2.74
C GLY A 18 -2.78 -11.81 2.20
N ASN A 19 -3.56 -12.86 1.90
CA ASN A 19 -3.05 -14.12 1.37
C ASN A 19 -2.36 -13.95 -0.01
N ARG A 20 -2.92 -13.14 -0.92
CA ARG A 20 -2.40 -13.01 -2.28
C ARG A 20 -1.31 -11.95 -2.44
N ARG A 21 -1.22 -10.95 -1.56
CA ARG A 21 -0.40 -9.75 -1.75
C ARG A 21 0.59 -9.48 -0.61
N GLU A 22 0.21 -9.75 0.64
CA GLU A 22 0.99 -9.40 1.85
C GLU A 22 1.85 -10.55 2.35
N VAL A 23 1.34 -11.79 2.33
CA VAL A 23 2.09 -12.97 2.80
C VAL A 23 3.27 -13.25 1.86
N ARG A 24 4.47 -12.92 2.32
CA ARG A 24 5.74 -13.18 1.64
C ARG A 24 6.79 -13.69 2.63
N ASN A 25 7.39 -14.83 2.31
CA ASN A 25 8.49 -15.36 3.10
C ASN A 25 9.72 -14.41 3.06
N ALA A 26 10.63 -14.59 4.02
CA ALA A 26 11.84 -13.77 4.13
C ALA A 26 12.67 -13.76 2.84
N ALA A 27 12.83 -14.91 2.17
CA ALA A 27 13.59 -15.01 0.93
C ALA A 27 13.05 -14.09 -0.19
N LYS A 28 11.73 -14.07 -0.40
CA LYS A 28 11.09 -13.17 -1.38
C LYS A 28 11.23 -11.69 -0.99
N ARG A 29 11.15 -11.37 0.31
CA ARG A 29 11.33 -10.00 0.81
C ARG A 29 12.79 -9.53 0.63
N SER A 30 13.77 -10.41 0.84
CA SER A 30 15.19 -10.11 0.70
C SER A 30 15.65 -9.76 -0.72
N VAL A 31 14.88 -10.10 -1.76
CA VAL A 31 15.20 -9.71 -3.16
C VAL A 31 15.19 -8.18 -3.32
N ASN A 32 14.25 -7.50 -2.66
CA ASN A 32 14.16 -6.04 -2.62
C ASN A 32 13.82 -5.62 -1.19
N PRO A 33 14.83 -5.52 -0.29
CA PRO A 33 14.58 -5.48 1.14
C PRO A 33 13.92 -4.18 1.60
N HIS A 34 14.32 -3.04 1.04
CA HIS A 34 13.69 -1.75 1.33
C HIS A 34 12.24 -1.66 0.87
N LEU A 35 11.90 -2.34 -0.23
CA LEU A 35 10.52 -2.41 -0.74
C LEU A 35 9.61 -3.24 0.17
N SER A 36 10.17 -4.19 0.90
CA SER A 36 9.40 -5.09 1.76
C SER A 36 9.53 -4.72 3.24
N PHE A 37 10.04 -3.52 3.54
CA PHE A 37 10.13 -3.00 4.89
C PHE A 37 8.73 -2.76 5.44
N MET A 38 8.48 -3.27 6.64
CA MET A 38 7.20 -3.20 7.33
C MET A 38 7.48 -2.94 8.81
N THR A 39 6.69 -2.07 9.44
CA THR A 39 6.90 -1.62 10.83
C THR A 39 6.23 -2.52 11.87
N ASN A 40 5.51 -3.57 11.47
CA ASN A 40 4.83 -4.47 12.39
C ASN A 40 5.80 -5.11 13.40
N ASN A 41 6.92 -5.63 12.91
CA ASN A 41 7.98 -6.21 13.72
C ASN A 41 9.34 -5.86 13.10
N PHE A 42 10.06 -4.92 13.69
CA PHE A 42 11.40 -4.55 13.24
C PHE A 42 12.30 -4.16 14.41
N MET A 43 13.60 -4.21 14.17
CA MET A 43 14.62 -3.71 15.09
C MET A 43 15.54 -2.78 14.31
N ILE A 44 15.84 -1.61 14.88
CA ILE A 44 16.68 -0.59 14.26
C ILE A 44 17.61 0.01 15.32
N PRO A 45 18.90 0.25 15.02
CA PRO A 45 19.77 1.01 15.91
C PRO A 45 19.18 2.40 16.22
N LYS A 46 19.21 2.79 17.49
CA LYS A 46 18.71 4.09 17.96
C LYS A 46 19.29 5.26 17.15
N SER A 47 20.59 5.22 16.85
CA SER A 47 21.28 6.25 16.08
C SER A 47 20.72 6.41 14.66
N ILE A 48 20.30 5.32 14.02
CA ILE A 48 19.70 5.35 12.69
C ILE A 48 18.30 5.97 12.77
N LEU A 49 17.48 5.56 13.74
CA LEU A 49 16.12 6.08 13.90
C LEU A 49 16.11 7.57 14.30
N GLN A 50 17.10 8.03 15.08
CA GLN A 50 17.25 9.46 15.38
C GLN A 50 17.64 10.29 14.15
N ARG A 51 18.43 9.72 13.24
CA ARG A 51 18.82 10.39 11.98
C ARG A 51 17.73 10.32 10.91
N ILE A 52 16.96 9.23 10.90
CA ILE A 52 15.91 8.93 9.92
C ILE A 52 14.62 8.60 10.70
N PRO A 53 13.99 9.62 11.32
CA PRO A 53 12.76 9.41 12.09
C PRO A 53 11.57 9.13 11.17
N PHE A 54 10.46 8.66 11.76
CA PHE A 54 9.18 8.64 11.07
C PHE A 54 8.73 10.06 10.73
N ASN A 55 8.11 10.23 9.57
CA ASN A 55 7.56 11.52 9.18
C ASN A 55 6.20 11.72 9.87
N GLU A 56 6.18 12.57 10.89
CA GLU A 56 4.97 12.86 11.68
C GLU A 56 3.88 13.62 10.90
N ASN A 57 4.17 14.11 9.69
CA ASN A 57 3.15 14.72 8.83
C ASN A 57 2.23 13.66 8.20
N ILE A 58 2.64 12.39 8.16
CA ILE A 58 1.74 11.30 7.75
C ILE A 58 0.74 11.06 8.90
N LYS A 59 -0.55 11.21 8.59
CA LYS A 59 -1.66 11.03 9.54
C LYS A 59 -2.57 9.91 9.07
N GLY A 60 -3.38 9.36 9.98
CA GLY A 60 -4.29 8.26 9.66
C GLY A 60 -3.54 6.96 9.41
N TYR A 61 -4.03 6.13 8.49
CA TYR A 61 -3.48 4.79 8.26
C TYR A 61 -2.60 4.68 7.00
N GLY A 62 -1.35 4.26 7.18
CA GLY A 62 -0.57 3.52 6.20
C GLY A 62 0.49 4.33 5.45
N HIS A 63 1.45 3.59 4.87
CA HIS A 63 2.62 4.07 4.13
C HIS A 63 3.70 4.81 4.93
N GLU A 64 3.60 4.89 6.26
CA GLU A 64 4.71 5.35 7.12
C GLU A 64 5.94 4.44 6.97
N ASP A 65 5.70 3.12 6.93
CA ASP A 65 6.71 2.10 6.69
C ASP A 65 7.32 2.21 5.29
N THR A 66 6.51 2.51 4.28
CA THR A 66 6.94 2.70 2.90
C THR A 66 7.90 3.88 2.79
N LEU A 67 7.58 5.02 3.43
CA LEU A 67 8.45 6.18 3.45
C LEU A 67 9.75 5.89 4.22
N LEU A 68 9.66 5.25 5.39
CA LEU A 68 10.86 4.88 6.15
C LEU A 68 11.76 3.92 5.35
N GLY A 69 11.17 2.92 4.69
CA GLY A 69 11.90 2.00 3.80
C GLY A 69 12.60 2.72 2.64
N TYR A 70 11.93 3.71 2.05
CA TYR A 70 12.51 4.57 1.02
C TYR A 70 13.69 5.42 1.56
N GLU A 71 13.54 6.04 2.73
CA GLU A 71 14.61 6.85 3.34
C GLU A 71 15.82 6.00 3.74
N LEU A 72 15.60 4.79 4.27
CA LEU A 72 16.65 3.82 4.53
C LEU A 72 17.41 3.45 3.25
N MET A 73 16.70 3.27 2.13
CA MET A 73 17.31 3.01 0.81
C MET A 73 18.16 4.20 0.36
N LYS A 74 17.63 5.43 0.43
CA LYS A 74 18.34 6.66 0.04
C LYS A 74 19.62 6.87 0.86
N ASN A 75 19.57 6.52 2.15
CA ASN A 75 20.71 6.60 3.06
C ASN A 75 21.60 5.34 3.06
N LYS A 76 21.37 4.41 2.12
CA LYS A 76 22.15 3.16 1.96
C LYS A 76 22.23 2.32 3.24
N VAL A 77 21.20 2.39 4.09
CA VAL A 77 21.11 1.57 5.31
C VAL A 77 20.65 0.17 4.91
N PRO A 78 21.39 -0.90 5.22
CA PRO A 78 20.99 -2.25 4.85
C PRO A 78 19.77 -2.70 5.65
N VAL A 79 18.84 -3.38 4.98
CA VAL A 79 17.66 -4.02 5.60
C VAL A 79 17.80 -5.53 5.42
N LYS A 80 17.73 -6.29 6.52
CA LYS A 80 17.78 -7.75 6.52
C LYS A 80 16.43 -8.30 6.96
N HIS A 81 15.81 -9.12 6.11
CA HIS A 81 14.58 -9.82 6.49
C HIS A 81 14.89 -11.13 7.19
N ILE A 82 14.21 -11.35 8.31
CA ILE A 82 14.13 -12.63 9.01
C ILE A 82 12.73 -13.21 8.86
N ASP A 83 12.59 -14.52 9.00
CA ASP A 83 11.28 -15.15 9.00
C ASP A 83 10.62 -14.93 10.36
N ASN A 84 9.93 -13.81 10.47
CA ASN A 84 9.10 -13.44 11.60
C ASN A 84 7.68 -13.24 11.08
N PRO A 85 6.89 -14.32 10.94
CA PRO A 85 5.56 -14.25 10.35
C PRO A 85 4.66 -13.38 11.23
N LEU A 86 3.93 -12.48 10.59
CA LEU A 86 2.89 -11.71 11.28
C LEU A 86 1.71 -12.63 11.56
N LEU A 87 1.30 -12.73 12.83
CA LEU A 87 0.00 -13.27 13.17
C LEU A 87 -1.03 -12.16 13.00
N HIS A 88 -1.88 -12.25 11.98
CA HIS A 88 -3.03 -11.35 11.86
C HIS A 88 -4.07 -11.71 12.92
N ILE A 89 -4.05 -10.97 14.04
CA ILE A 89 -5.09 -11.02 15.06
C ILE A 89 -6.35 -10.32 14.54
N GLY A 90 -7.12 -11.04 13.74
CA GLY A 90 -8.42 -10.60 13.23
C GLY A 90 -8.36 -9.99 11.83
N LEU A 91 -9.22 -10.50 10.96
CA LEU A 91 -9.53 -9.84 9.71
C LEU A 91 -10.46 -8.65 9.98
N GLN A 92 -10.45 -7.70 9.05
CA GLN A 92 -11.32 -6.52 9.09
C GLN A 92 -12.46 -6.76 8.13
N ASP A 93 -13.63 -6.20 8.43
CA ASP A 93 -14.73 -6.25 7.47
C ASP A 93 -14.36 -5.47 6.20
N ASN A 94 -15.07 -5.77 5.12
CA ASN A 94 -14.80 -5.24 3.79
C ASN A 94 -14.87 -3.70 3.78
N ARG A 95 -15.77 -3.08 4.55
CA ARG A 95 -15.90 -1.63 4.60
C ARG A 95 -14.71 -1.02 5.32
N ASP A 96 -14.39 -1.48 6.53
CA ASP A 96 -13.23 -1.00 7.28
C ASP A 96 -11.92 -1.17 6.49
N PHE A 97 -11.78 -2.31 5.81
CA PHE A 97 -10.62 -2.58 4.96
C PHE A 97 -10.53 -1.59 3.77
N LEU A 98 -11.65 -1.30 3.10
CA LEU A 98 -11.69 -0.30 2.02
C LEU A 98 -11.40 1.10 2.54
N ASP A 99 -11.93 1.46 3.71
CA ASP A 99 -11.77 2.77 4.33
C ASP A 99 -10.30 3.02 4.67
N LYS A 100 -9.64 2.08 5.36
CA LYS A 100 -8.19 2.14 5.61
C LYS A 100 -7.36 2.11 4.34
N SER A 101 -7.79 1.37 3.32
CA SER A 101 -7.11 1.37 2.03
C SER A 101 -7.18 2.72 1.34
N ARG A 102 -8.28 3.47 1.48
CA ARG A 102 -8.39 4.84 0.97
C ARG A 102 -7.49 5.81 1.73
N GLU A 103 -7.39 5.68 3.05
CA GLU A 103 -6.44 6.45 3.86
C GLU A 103 -5.00 6.20 3.41
N GLY A 104 -4.61 4.93 3.23
CA GLY A 104 -3.29 4.59 2.70
C GLY A 104 -3.05 5.21 1.33
N VAL A 105 -4.03 5.18 0.42
CA VAL A 105 -3.89 5.83 -0.90
C VAL A 105 -3.68 7.35 -0.77
N LYS A 106 -4.36 8.02 0.16
CA LYS A 106 -4.15 9.45 0.43
C LYS A 106 -2.74 9.70 0.96
N ASN A 107 -2.28 8.91 1.93
CA ASN A 107 -0.92 9.01 2.46
C ASN A 107 0.14 8.77 1.38
N LEU A 108 -0.09 7.81 0.48
CA LEU A 108 0.81 7.59 -0.65
C LEU A 108 0.84 8.78 -1.62
N ALA A 109 -0.31 9.43 -1.86
CA ALA A 109 -0.37 10.63 -2.70
C ALA A 109 0.39 11.80 -2.06
N PHE A 110 0.19 12.01 -0.75
CA PHE A 110 0.97 12.95 0.05
C PHE A 110 2.47 12.66 -0.07
N ILE A 111 2.92 11.43 0.18
CA ILE A 111 4.35 11.04 0.11
C ILE A 111 4.90 11.27 -1.30
N ASN A 112 4.14 10.91 -2.35
CA ASN A 112 4.56 11.14 -3.72
C ASN A 112 4.79 12.63 -4.01
N ASN A 113 3.94 13.51 -3.49
CA ASN A 113 4.07 14.96 -3.67
C ASN A 113 5.17 15.55 -2.79
N TYR A 114 5.28 15.10 -1.54
CA TYR A 114 6.35 15.45 -0.59
C TYR A 114 7.74 15.16 -1.17
N LEU A 115 7.89 14.06 -1.91
CA LEU A 115 9.14 13.67 -2.58
C LEU A 115 9.29 14.21 -4.01
N ASP A 116 8.52 15.24 -4.38
CA ASP A 116 8.49 15.84 -5.73
C ASP A 116 8.36 14.80 -6.86
N ASN A 117 7.30 13.99 -6.78
CA ASN A 117 7.03 12.89 -7.72
C ASN A 117 8.16 11.86 -7.78
N GLY A 118 8.78 11.60 -6.62
CA GLY A 118 9.96 10.78 -6.40
C GLY A 118 10.03 9.56 -7.29
N ALA A 119 10.92 9.61 -8.30
CA ALA A 119 10.93 8.61 -9.34
C ALA A 119 11.28 7.21 -8.83
N ASP A 120 12.11 7.16 -7.79
CA ASP A 120 12.55 5.94 -7.14
C ASP A 120 11.45 5.32 -6.26
N LEU A 121 10.60 6.12 -5.62
CA LEU A 121 9.44 5.61 -4.87
C LEU A 121 8.49 4.84 -5.79
N ALA A 122 8.31 5.31 -7.03
CA ALA A 122 7.46 4.62 -8.00
C ALA A 122 8.03 3.28 -8.49
N LYS A 123 9.34 3.03 -8.33
CA LYS A 123 9.94 1.70 -8.56
C LYS A 123 9.58 0.74 -7.42
N MET A 124 9.33 1.29 -6.23
CA MET A 124 8.94 0.51 -5.07
C MET A 124 7.43 0.22 -5.10
N VAL A 125 6.58 1.24 -5.31
CA VAL A 125 5.13 1.07 -5.17
C VAL A 125 4.45 0.83 -6.52
N ARG A 126 3.85 -0.36 -6.69
CA ARG A 126 3.14 -0.76 -7.94
C ARG A 126 2.05 0.23 -8.35
N LEU A 127 1.33 0.79 -7.36
CA LEU A 127 0.29 1.79 -7.59
C LEU A 127 0.85 3.06 -8.25
N LEU A 128 1.98 3.56 -7.74
CA LEU A 128 2.68 4.70 -8.32
C LEU A 128 3.23 4.40 -9.71
N LYS A 129 3.73 3.17 -9.94
CA LYS A 129 4.15 2.75 -11.29
C LYS A 129 3.00 2.86 -12.30
N ALA A 130 1.82 2.36 -11.95
CA ALA A 130 0.63 2.47 -12.80
C ALA A 130 0.19 3.92 -13.00
N TYR A 131 0.15 4.72 -11.92
CA TYR A 131 -0.14 6.15 -11.98
C TYR A 131 0.81 6.91 -12.90
N ARG A 132 2.12 6.66 -12.84
CA ARG A 132 3.11 7.35 -13.69
C ARG A 132 2.94 7.02 -15.16
N ILE A 133 2.54 5.78 -15.48
CA ILE A 133 2.18 5.41 -16.86
C ILE A 133 0.97 6.25 -17.31
N LEU A 134 -0.11 6.29 -16.53
CA LEU A 134 -1.28 7.13 -16.85
C LEU A 134 -0.91 8.60 -17.01
N ARG A 135 -0.09 9.14 -16.10
CA ARG A 135 0.35 10.54 -16.13
C ARG A 135 1.16 10.84 -17.38
N ARG A 136 2.08 9.95 -17.78
CA ARG A 136 2.90 10.10 -18.98
C ARG A 136 2.05 10.25 -20.25
N PHE A 137 0.90 9.57 -20.31
CA PHE A 137 -0.04 9.65 -21.42
C PHE A 137 -1.10 10.74 -21.24
N GLY A 138 -1.05 11.55 -20.17
CA GLY A 138 -2.07 12.56 -19.87
C GLY A 138 -3.44 11.99 -19.47
N LEU A 139 -3.53 10.70 -19.15
CA LEU A 139 -4.79 9.98 -18.93
C LEU A 139 -5.29 10.06 -17.48
N CYS A 140 -4.55 10.69 -16.55
CA CYS A 140 -4.97 10.77 -15.15
C CYS A 140 -6.32 11.49 -14.97
N GLY A 141 -6.57 12.57 -15.71
CA GLY A 141 -7.83 13.31 -15.67
C GLY A 141 -9.01 12.46 -16.17
N PRO A 142 -8.96 11.98 -17.44
CA PRO A 142 -9.99 11.09 -17.98
C PRO A 142 -10.24 9.85 -17.11
N PHE A 143 -9.18 9.22 -16.61
CA PHE A 143 -9.29 8.06 -15.73
C PHE A 143 -9.98 8.40 -14.41
N ALA A 144 -9.63 9.53 -13.77
CA ALA A 144 -10.28 9.99 -12.55
C ALA A 144 -11.78 10.26 -12.77
N SER A 145 -12.12 10.92 -13.88
CA SER A 145 -13.51 11.14 -14.26
C SER A 145 -14.24 9.82 -14.45
N THR A 146 -13.74 8.90 -15.29
CA THR A 146 -14.35 7.57 -15.46
C THR A 146 -14.49 6.82 -14.15
N PHE A 147 -13.48 6.90 -13.27
CA PHE A 147 -13.50 6.26 -11.96
C PHE A 147 -14.68 6.72 -11.10
N GLU A 148 -15.02 8.02 -11.09
CA GLU A 148 -16.15 8.53 -10.32
C GLU A 148 -17.48 7.87 -10.72
N TRP A 149 -17.68 7.59 -12.02
CA TRP A 149 -18.86 6.89 -12.53
C TRP A 149 -18.90 5.42 -12.11
N ILE A 150 -17.75 4.72 -12.16
CA ILE A 150 -17.68 3.28 -11.87
C ILE A 150 -17.39 2.95 -10.40
N ARG A 151 -17.15 3.96 -9.55
CA ARG A 151 -16.78 3.78 -8.14
C ARG A 151 -17.81 2.93 -7.38
N LYS A 152 -19.09 3.28 -7.47
CA LYS A 152 -20.17 2.56 -6.77
C LYS A 152 -20.26 1.08 -7.20
N PRO A 153 -20.26 0.75 -8.51
CA PRO A 153 -20.14 -0.64 -8.97
C PRO A 153 -18.90 -1.39 -8.43
N LEU A 154 -17.74 -0.72 -8.39
CA LEU A 154 -16.51 -1.31 -7.84
C LEU A 154 -16.67 -1.62 -6.35
N GLU A 155 -17.17 -0.67 -5.56
CA GLU A 155 -17.44 -0.85 -4.13
C GLU A 155 -18.44 -1.97 -3.87
N ALA A 156 -19.51 -2.05 -4.66
CA ALA A 156 -20.49 -3.13 -4.56
C ALA A 156 -19.88 -4.51 -4.82
N ASN A 157 -18.95 -4.63 -5.78
CA ASN A 157 -18.22 -5.90 -5.97
C ASN A 157 -17.27 -6.20 -4.80
N LEU A 158 -16.54 -5.19 -4.32
CA LEU A 158 -15.54 -5.34 -3.26
C LEU A 158 -16.16 -5.66 -1.90
N MET A 159 -17.36 -5.17 -1.64
CA MET A 159 -18.16 -5.53 -0.45
C MET A 159 -18.99 -6.80 -0.65
N GLY A 160 -19.07 -7.34 -1.86
CA GLY A 160 -19.87 -8.51 -2.20
C GLY A 160 -19.20 -9.85 -1.86
N LYS A 161 -19.88 -10.95 -2.18
CA LYS A 161 -19.44 -12.32 -1.86
C LYS A 161 -18.23 -12.81 -2.67
N LYS A 162 -17.92 -12.18 -3.80
CA LYS A 162 -16.85 -12.57 -4.73
C LYS A 162 -16.03 -11.35 -5.19
N PRO A 163 -15.29 -10.71 -4.27
CA PRO A 163 -14.49 -9.54 -4.60
C PRO A 163 -13.34 -9.91 -5.55
N LYS A 164 -13.06 -9.03 -6.51
CA LYS A 164 -11.93 -9.19 -7.45
C LYS A 164 -10.79 -8.24 -7.09
N LEU A 165 -9.58 -8.78 -6.89
CA LEU A 165 -8.40 -7.95 -6.59
C LEU A 165 -8.03 -6.98 -7.73
N GLN A 166 -8.37 -7.29 -8.98
CA GLN A 166 -8.20 -6.35 -10.10
C GLN A 166 -9.10 -5.11 -9.93
N TYR A 167 -10.32 -5.28 -9.42
CA TYR A 167 -11.21 -4.15 -9.13
C TYR A 167 -10.69 -3.35 -7.94
N PHE A 168 -10.07 -4.01 -6.98
CA PHE A 168 -9.39 -3.33 -5.87
C PHE A 168 -8.15 -2.54 -6.34
N ASP A 169 -7.38 -3.08 -7.30
CA ASP A 169 -6.25 -2.38 -7.91
C ASP A 169 -6.74 -1.13 -8.69
N LEU A 170 -7.83 -1.25 -9.46
CA LEU A 170 -8.49 -0.13 -10.14
C LEU A 170 -9.05 0.90 -9.13
N TYR A 171 -9.66 0.43 -8.06
CA TYR A 171 -10.22 1.25 -6.98
C TYR A 171 -9.14 2.15 -6.37
N LYS A 172 -8.00 1.56 -5.97
CA LYS A 172 -6.88 2.32 -5.41
C LYS A 172 -6.28 3.29 -6.43
N LEU A 173 -6.16 2.91 -7.69
CA LEU A 173 -5.65 3.80 -8.75
C LEU A 173 -6.58 4.98 -8.99
N GLY A 174 -7.90 4.74 -8.96
CA GLY A 174 -8.93 5.77 -9.08
C GLY A 174 -8.82 6.80 -7.97
N TYR A 175 -8.81 6.33 -6.72
CA TYR A 175 -8.61 7.20 -5.57
C TYR A 175 -7.27 7.94 -5.60
N PHE A 176 -6.19 7.30 -6.05
CA PHE A 176 -4.90 7.95 -6.17
C PHE A 176 -4.97 9.10 -7.20
N CYS A 177 -5.55 8.85 -8.37
CA CYS A 177 -5.73 9.87 -9.40
C CYS A 177 -6.62 11.04 -8.90
N LEU A 178 -7.65 10.79 -8.09
CA LEU A 178 -8.46 11.85 -7.48
C LEU A 178 -7.67 12.69 -6.47
N ASN A 179 -6.83 12.07 -5.65
CA ASN A 179 -6.05 12.73 -4.59
C ASN A 179 -4.65 13.18 -5.07
N ARG A 180 -4.36 13.14 -6.38
CA ARG A 180 -3.01 13.39 -6.94
C ARG A 180 -2.42 14.76 -6.63
N HIS A 181 -3.24 15.75 -6.27
CA HIS A 181 -2.82 17.12 -5.97
C HIS A 181 -2.82 17.41 -4.45
N GLN A 182 -3.05 16.42 -3.61
CA GLN A 182 -3.13 16.61 -2.17
C GLN A 182 -1.72 16.87 -1.61
N ALA A 183 -1.55 18.02 -0.97
CA ALA A 183 -0.33 18.44 -0.28
C ALA A 183 -0.37 18.05 1.20
#